data_AF-A0A6M1SXW8-F1
#
_entry.id   AF-A0A6M1SXW8-F1
#
_cell.length_a   1.000
_cell.length_b   1.000
_cell.length_c   1.000
_cell.angle_alpha   90.00
_cell.angle_beta   90.00
_cell.angle_gamma   90.00
#
_symmetry.space_group_name_H-M   'P 1'
#
loop_
_entity.id
_entity.type
_entity.pdbx_description
1 polymer ?
#
loop_
_entity_poly.entity_id
_entity_poly.type
_entity_poly.pdbx_seq_one_letter_code
_entity_poly.pdbx_strand_id
1 'polypeptide(L)'
;MYSVIGLGIAAGLIGLGVIAIIVAGARSIKNGKQDFKKIITFLVPFAVYGVAYGITGSFNEAGIATMIFMMAAMLLFIVLSGFRSTFNL
;
A
#
# COMPACT_ATOMS: atom_id res chain seq x y z
N MET A 1 -15.85 -26.81 -18.74
CA MET A 1 -17.04 -26.15 -18.17
C MET A 1 -16.92 -25.87 -16.66
N TYR A 2 -16.32 -26.76 -15.85
CA TYR A 2 -16.08 -26.52 -14.41
C TYR A 2 -15.14 -25.35 -14.08
N SER A 3 -14.23 -25.00 -14.99
CA SER A 3 -13.25 -23.92 -14.78
C SER A 3 -13.87 -22.52 -14.73
N VAL A 4 -14.88 -22.23 -15.57
CA VAL A 4 -15.48 -20.88 -15.68
C VAL A 4 -16.36 -20.58 -14.47
N ILE A 5 -17.11 -21.56 -13.97
CA ILE A 5 -17.93 -21.43 -12.77
C ILE A 5 -17.04 -21.25 -11.54
N GLY A 6 -15.95 -22.02 -11.44
CA GLY A 6 -14.96 -21.88 -10.37
C GLY A 6 -14.29 -20.50 -10.36
N LEU A 7 -13.90 -19.99 -11.53
CA LEU A 7 -13.35 -18.63 -11.68
C LEU A 7 -14.35 -17.54 -11.28
N GLY A 8 -15.63 -17.70 -11.65
CA GLY A 8 -16.70 -16.77 -11.29
C GLY A 8 -16.95 -16.70 -9.78
N ILE A 9 -16.99 -17.87 -9.12
CA ILE A 9 -17.14 -17.95 -7.66
C ILE A 9 -15.91 -17.35 -6.96
N ALA A 10 -14.71 -17.67 -7.42
CA ALA A 10 -13.47 -17.13 -6.86
C ALA A 10 -13.44 -15.58 -6.96
N ALA A 11 -13.76 -15.02 -8.13
CA ALA A 11 -13.81 -13.58 -8.33
C ALA A 11 -14.89 -12.92 -7.44
N GLY A 12 -16.07 -13.55 -7.31
CA GLY A 12 -17.14 -13.08 -6.43
C GLY A 12 -16.74 -13.04 -4.96
N LEU A 13 -16.08 -14.10 -4.47
CA LEU A 13 -15.58 -14.18 -3.10
C LEU A 13 -14.46 -13.16 -2.83
N ILE A 14 -13.55 -12.95 -3.79
CA ILE A 14 -12.52 -11.90 -3.69
C ILE A 14 -13.17 -10.52 -3.59
N GLY A 15 -14.16 -10.24 -4.45
CA GLY A 15 -14.90 -8.98 -4.41
C GLY A 15 -15.58 -8.74 -3.07
N LEU A 16 -16.28 -9.74 -2.54
CA LEU A 16 -16.91 -9.65 -1.22
C LEU A 16 -15.90 -9.46 -0.09
N GLY A 17 -14.76 -10.15 -0.14
CA GLY A 17 -13.67 -10.00 0.83
C GLY A 17 -13.11 -8.57 0.84
N VAL A 18 -12.86 -8.00 -0.34
CA VAL A 18 -12.39 -6.61 -0.46
C VAL A 18 -13.40 -5.63 0.12
N ILE A 19 -14.69 -5.79 -0.18
CA ILE A 19 -15.76 -4.94 0.37
C ILE A 19 -15.81 -5.05 1.89
N ALA A 20 -15.73 -6.27 2.45
CA ALA A 20 -15.74 -6.50 3.89
C ALA A 20 -14.56 -5.80 4.59
N ILE A 21 -13.36 -5.86 4.00
CA ILE A 21 -12.16 -5.18 4.51
C ILE A 21 -12.35 -3.67 4.52
N ILE A 22 -12.86 -3.09 3.43
CA ILE A 22 -13.10 -1.63 3.33
C ILE A 22 -14.10 -1.19 4.40
N VAL A 23 -15.21 -1.91 4.56
CA VAL A 23 -16.24 -1.58 5.56
C VAL A 23 -15.70 -1.71 6.99
N ALA A 24 -14.93 -2.76 7.28
CA ALA A 24 -14.32 -2.98 8.58
C ALA A 24 -13.25 -1.92 8.91
N GLY A 25 -12.42 -1.54 7.93
CA GLY A 25 -11.46 -0.45 8.05
C GLY A 25 -12.15 0.88 8.33
N ALA A 26 -13.17 1.24 7.55
CA ALA A 26 -13.93 2.47 7.75
C ALA A 26 -14.59 2.56 9.13
N ARG A 27 -15.15 1.45 9.64
CA ARG A 27 -15.70 1.39 11.01
C ARG A 27 -14.60 1.55 12.06
N SER A 28 -13.43 0.95 11.84
CA SER A 28 -12.29 1.04 12.77
C SER A 28 -11.78 2.48 12.93
N ILE A 29 -11.77 3.23 11.83
CA ILE A 29 -11.45 4.67 11.82
C ILE A 29 -12.49 5.47 12.60
N LYS A 30 -13.79 5.29 12.30
CA LYS A 30 -14.88 6.01 12.98
C LYS A 30 -14.90 5.77 14.48
N ASN A 31 -14.54 4.56 14.91
CA ASN A 31 -14.49 4.18 16.31
C ASN A 31 -13.20 4.65 17.02
N GLY A 32 -12.33 5.40 16.34
CA GLY A 32 -11.07 5.92 16.91
C GLY A 32 -10.04 4.83 17.24
N LYS A 33 -10.25 3.58 16.80
CA LYS A 33 -9.36 2.44 17.10
C LYS A 33 -8.05 2.51 16.33
N GLN A 34 -7.97 3.36 15.32
CA GLN A 34 -6.86 3.39 14.37
C GLN A 34 -6.38 4.83 14.20
N ASP A 35 -5.08 5.05 14.41
CA ASP A 35 -4.44 6.35 14.21
C ASP A 35 -4.50 6.75 12.73
N PHE A 36 -5.22 7.82 12.40
CA PHE A 36 -5.33 8.32 11.02
C PHE A 36 -3.96 8.55 10.38
N LYS A 37 -3.00 9.06 11.16
CA LYS A 37 -1.60 9.26 10.71
C LYS A 37 -0.92 7.96 10.27
N LYS A 38 -1.22 6.83 10.90
CA LYS A 38 -0.66 5.53 10.50
C LYS A 38 -1.34 5.00 9.24
N ILE A 39 -2.64 5.26 9.08
CA ILE A 39 -3.42 4.82 7.91
C ILE A 39 -2.95 5.52 6.64
N ILE A 40 -2.76 6.83 6.69
CA ILE A 40 -2.31 7.59 5.51
C ILE A 40 -0.91 7.16 5.05
N THR A 41 -0.06 6.65 5.94
CA THR A 41 1.26 6.14 5.57
C THR A 41 1.17 4.91 4.66
N PHE A 42 0.10 4.10 4.77
CA PHE A 42 -0.14 2.99 3.84
C PHE A 42 -0.49 3.46 2.42
N LEU A 43 -0.89 4.72 2.23
CA LEU A 43 -1.14 5.29 0.90
C LEU A 43 0.13 5.78 0.20
N VAL A 44 1.25 5.89 0.91
CA VAL A 44 2.52 6.41 0.35
C VAL A 44 2.96 5.64 -0.91
N PRO A 45 2.97 4.30 -0.95
CA PRO A 45 3.37 3.58 -2.17
C PRO A 45 2.47 3.90 -3.38
N PHE A 46 1.17 4.14 -3.15
CA PHE A 46 0.24 4.50 -4.21
C PHE A 46 0.48 5.92 -4.72
N ALA A 47 0.83 6.86 -3.84
CA ALA A 47 1.20 8.22 -4.22
C ALA A 47 2.49 8.22 -5.06
N VAL A 48 3.51 7.47 -4.62
CA VAL A 48 4.77 7.31 -5.36
C VAL A 48 4.51 6.69 -6.73
N TYR A 49 3.69 5.64 -6.79
CA TYR A 49 3.30 5.01 -8.04
C TYR A 49 2.57 5.97 -8.98
N GLY A 50 1.62 6.75 -8.47
CA GLY A 50 0.89 7.74 -9.26
C GLY A 50 1.82 8.77 -9.90
N VAL A 51 2.82 9.25 -9.15
CA VAL A 51 3.84 10.17 -9.68
C VAL A 51 4.73 9.48 -10.71
N ALA A 52 5.21 8.27 -10.42
CA ALA A 52 6.06 7.51 -11.34
C ALA A 52 5.34 7.19 -12.66
N TYR A 53 4.04 6.87 -12.59
CA TYR A 53 3.20 6.67 -13.77
C TYR A 53 2.97 7.98 -14.53
N GLY A 54 2.73 9.09 -13.85
CA GLY A 54 2.59 10.40 -14.48
C GLY A 54 3.84 10.84 -15.26
N ILE A 55 5.03 10.38 -14.85
CA ILE A 55 6.30 10.67 -15.52
C ILE A 55 6.58 9.69 -16.67
N THR A 56 6.41 8.38 -16.43
CA THR A 56 6.81 7.33 -17.39
C THR A 56 5.74 7.03 -18.43
N GLY A 57 4.47 7.24 -18.12
CA GLY A 57 3.33 6.83 -18.95
C GLY A 57 3.18 5.31 -19.11
N SER A 58 3.99 4.51 -18.40
CA SER A 58 4.06 3.05 -18.52
C SER A 58 3.82 2.40 -17.17
N PHE A 59 2.82 1.51 -17.10
CA PHE A 59 2.47 0.81 -15.85
C PHE A 59 3.64 -0.04 -15.32
N ASN A 60 4.41 -0.65 -16.22
CA ASN A 60 5.52 -1.52 -15.88
C ASN A 60 6.70 -0.72 -15.32
N GLU A 61 7.09 0.35 -16.02
CA GLU A 61 8.21 1.20 -15.60
C GLU A 61 7.88 1.95 -14.30
N ALA A 62 6.65 2.45 -14.16
CA ALA A 62 6.19 3.06 -12.92
C ALA A 62 6.24 2.09 -11.73
N GLY A 63 5.90 0.82 -11.95
CA GLY A 63 5.97 -0.23 -10.94
C GLY A 63 7.39 -0.47 -10.47
N ILE A 64 8.32 -0.62 -11.42
CA ILE A 64 9.75 -0.80 -11.14
C ILE A 64 10.32 0.42 -10.43
N ALA A 65 10.04 1.63 -10.92
CA ALA A 65 10.50 2.88 -10.32
C ALA A 65 9.99 3.04 -8.87
N THR A 66 8.74 2.70 -8.61
CA THR A 66 8.16 2.73 -7.26
C THR A 66 8.85 1.73 -6.34
N MET A 67 9.10 0.50 -6.81
CA MET A 67 9.82 -0.51 -6.03
C MET A 67 11.22 -0.02 -5.64
N ILE A 68 11.98 0.49 -6.62
CA ILE A 68 13.34 1.00 -6.38
C ILE A 68 13.31 2.18 -5.40
N PHE A 69 12.38 3.12 -5.59
CA PHE A 69 12.24 4.27 -4.70
C PHE A 69 11.93 3.86 -3.26
N MET A 70 10.99 2.95 -3.05
CA MET A 70 10.62 2.48 -1.72
C MET A 70 11.77 1.73 -1.04
N MET A 71 12.53 0.94 -1.80
CA MET A 71 13.74 0.28 -1.27
C MET A 71 14.80 1.30 -0.85
N ALA A 72 15.05 2.33 -1.67
CA ALA A 72 15.98 3.40 -1.32
C ALA A 72 15.51 4.19 -0.09
N ALA A 73 14.22 4.53 -0.01
CA ALA A 73 13.64 5.21 1.13
C ALA A 73 13.79 4.40 2.43
N MET A 74 13.59 3.08 2.36
CA MET A 74 13.79 2.19 3.50
C MET A 74 15.24 2.24 4.00
N LEU A 75 16.22 2.16 3.09
CA LEU A 75 17.64 2.27 3.46
C LEU A 75 17.94 3.60 4.14
N LEU A 76 17.43 4.70 3.59
CA LEU A 76 17.56 6.03 4.19
C LEU A 76 16.95 6.09 5.60
N PHE A 77 15.73 5.56 5.78
CA PHE A 77 15.09 5.55 7.09
C PHE A 77 15.84 4.68 8.11
N ILE A 78 16.42 3.56 7.70
CA ILE A 78 17.28 2.74 8.58
C ILE A 78 18.50 3.54 9.03
N VAL A 79 19.19 4.22 8.10
CA VAL A 79 20.34 5.05 8.43
C VAL A 79 19.96 6.20 9.38
N LEU A 80 18.86 6.90 9.08
CA LEU A 80 18.38 8.02 9.90
C LEU A 80 17.92 7.57 11.30
N SER A 81 17.22 6.44 11.38
CA SER A 81 16.80 5.87 12.67
C SER A 81 17.98 5.36 13.50
N GLY A 82 19.00 4.78 12.84
CA GLY A 82 20.27 4.42 13.47
C GLY A 82 20.96 5.64 14.07
N PHE A 83 21.13 6.72 13.30
CA PHE A 83 21.71 7.96 13.81
C PHE A 83 20.91 8.55 14.97
N ARG A 84 19.57 8.56 14.87
CA ARG A 84 18.71 9.03 15.95
C ARG A 84 18.92 8.22 17.24
N SER A 85 18.96 6.89 17.12
CA SER A 85 19.16 5.99 18.24
C SER A 85 20.55 6.13 18.88
N THR A 86 21.60 6.34 18.08
CA THR A 86 22.97 6.47 18.57
C THR A 86 23.21 7.82 19.24
N PHE A 87 22.62 8.89 18.71
CA PHE A 87 22.83 10.25 19.21
C PHE A 87 21.77 10.71 20.22
N ASN A 88 20.77 9.87 20.56
CA ASN A 88 19.65 10.23 21.45
C ASN A 88 18.98 11.57 21.08
N LEU A 89 18.86 11.83 19.77
CA LEU A 89 18.14 12.98 19.20
C LEU A 89 16.63 12.71 19.13
#